data_AF-A0A930G0S0-F1
#
_entry.id   AF-A0A930G0S0-F1
#
_cell.length_a   1.000
_cell.length_b   1.000
_cell.length_c   1.000
_cell.angle_alpha   90.00
_cell.angle_beta   90.00
_cell.angle_gamma   90.00
#
_symmetry.space_group_name_H-M   'P 1'
#
loop_
_entity.id
_entity.type
_entity.pdbx_description
1 polymer ?
#
loop_
_entity_poly.entity_id
_entity_poly.type
_entity_poly.pdbx_seq_one_letter_code
_entity_poly.pdbx_strand_id
1 'polypeptide(L)'
;MNHQLIVLIHLICAVLFVGAVAMEVFILEPVRKQIGDAVFQKVEFHLFRRIRRTYPLAVIPLYITGFYMYFGHIDNHGGFAELIATPFGKLLTLKMAIALGLLTIFASSPFLFMQAEKRSPVGHLMHFLIVTGKPEAFRIDRFETIHYLAVTFGLSIVILAKVMFIV
;
A
#
# COMPACT_ATOMS: atom_id res chain seq x y z
N MET A 1 -4.27 7.52 27.73
CA MET A 1 -4.58 6.15 27.25
C MET A 1 -4.99 6.05 25.78
N ASN A 2 -4.95 7.14 24.97
CA ASN A 2 -5.42 7.09 23.58
C ASN A 2 -4.31 6.84 22.52
N HIS A 3 -3.09 7.36 22.75
CA HIS A 3 -2.02 7.28 21.75
C HIS A 3 -1.50 5.86 21.49
N GLN A 4 -1.24 5.07 22.54
CA GLN A 4 -0.76 3.69 22.38
C GLN A 4 -1.77 2.80 21.64
N LEU A 5 -3.07 3.01 21.86
CA LEU A 5 -4.12 2.30 21.13
C LEU A 5 -4.12 2.67 19.64
N ILE A 6 -3.94 3.95 19.31
CA ILE A 6 -3.84 4.42 17.92
C ILE A 6 -2.61 3.79 17.24
N VAL A 7 -1.47 3.77 17.92
CA VAL A 7 -0.25 3.11 17.42
C VAL A 7 -0.50 1.61 17.21
N LEU A 8 -1.16 0.93 18.15
CA LEU A 8 -1.49 -0.48 18.02
C LEU A 8 -2.37 -0.75 16.78
N ILE A 9 -3.44 0.02 16.61
CA ILE A 9 -4.33 -0.08 15.44
C ILE A 9 -3.52 0.16 14.15
N HIS A 10 -2.70 1.21 14.12
CA HIS A 10 -1.84 1.54 12.99
C HIS A 10 -0.93 0.36 12.61
N LEU A 11 -0.25 -0.23 13.59
CA LEU A 11 0.66 -1.37 13.37
C LEU A 11 -0.07 -2.62 12.90
N ILE A 12 -1.23 -2.95 13.46
CA ILE A 12 -2.06 -4.08 13.00
C ILE A 12 -2.43 -3.88 11.52
N CYS A 13 -2.91 -2.69 11.16
CA CYS A 13 -3.25 -2.37 9.78
C CYS A 13 -2.03 -2.39 8.85
N ALA A 14 -0.87 -1.94 9.33
CA ALA A 14 0.38 -1.95 8.56
C ALA A 14 0.84 -3.38 8.28
N VAL A 15 0.76 -4.28 9.27
CA VAL A 15 1.11 -5.70 9.11
C VAL A 15 0.19 -6.36 8.09
N LEU A 16 -1.13 -6.13 8.18
CA LEU A 16 -2.09 -6.68 7.22
C LEU A 16 -1.83 -6.19 5.79
N PHE A 17 -1.49 -4.92 5.63
CA PHE A 17 -1.28 -4.33 4.31
C PHE A 17 0.08 -4.67 3.71
N VAL A 18 1.18 -4.40 4.41
CA VAL A 18 2.54 -4.66 3.91
C VAL A 18 2.83 -6.15 3.87
N GLY A 19 2.35 -6.94 4.84
CA GLY A 19 2.54 -8.39 4.87
C GLY A 19 1.91 -9.09 3.67
N ALA A 20 0.78 -8.58 3.19
CA ALA A 20 0.18 -9.06 1.96
C ALA A 20 1.01 -8.76 0.72
N VAL A 21 1.46 -7.51 0.57
CA VAL A 21 2.33 -7.11 -0.55
C VAL A 21 3.63 -7.92 -0.54
N ALA A 22 4.15 -8.21 0.65
CA ALA A 22 5.29 -9.12 0.83
C ALA A 22 4.96 -10.56 0.42
N MET A 23 3.77 -11.07 0.73
CA MET A 23 3.34 -12.42 0.30
C MET A 23 3.29 -12.54 -1.23
N GLU A 24 2.76 -11.53 -1.93
CA GLU A 24 2.72 -11.49 -3.40
C GLU A 24 4.10 -11.67 -4.03
N VAL A 25 5.11 -10.95 -3.53
CA VAL A 25 6.47 -10.99 -4.09
C VAL A 25 7.26 -12.20 -3.59
N PHE A 26 7.28 -12.46 -2.29
CA PHE A 26 8.16 -13.49 -1.75
C PHE A 26 7.62 -14.90 -1.88
N ILE A 27 6.31 -15.07 -2.04
CA ILE A 27 5.66 -16.38 -2.10
C ILE A 27 5.03 -16.61 -3.47
N LEU A 28 4.12 -15.73 -3.90
CA LEU A 28 3.32 -16.01 -5.08
C LEU A 28 4.13 -15.92 -6.39
N GLU A 29 4.99 -14.92 -6.53
CA GLU A 29 5.85 -14.78 -7.70
C GLU A 29 6.80 -15.97 -7.92
N PRO A 30 7.51 -16.51 -6.91
CA PRO A 30 8.25 -17.77 -7.05
C PRO A 30 7.37 -18.96 -7.48
N VAL A 31 6.13 -19.03 -6.99
CA VAL A 31 5.18 -20.10 -7.36
C VAL A 31 4.79 -20.02 -8.83
N ARG A 32 4.77 -18.83 -9.46
CA ARG A 32 4.51 -18.64 -10.91
C ARG A 32 5.34 -19.59 -11.76
N LYS A 33 6.62 -19.78 -11.43
CA LYS A 33 7.56 -20.64 -12.18
C LYS A 33 7.17 -22.12 -12.15
N GLN A 34 6.40 -22.54 -11.14
CA GLN A 34 5.96 -23.91 -10.95
C GLN A 34 4.60 -24.19 -11.60
N ILE A 35 3.67 -23.23 -11.54
CA ILE A 35 2.29 -23.40 -12.01
C ILE A 35 2.06 -22.90 -13.44
N GLY A 36 3.00 -22.14 -14.00
CA GLY A 36 2.92 -21.53 -15.33
C GLY A 36 2.02 -20.29 -15.39
N ASP A 37 2.26 -19.45 -16.40
CA ASP A 37 1.67 -18.11 -16.51
C ASP A 37 0.13 -18.13 -16.63
N ALA A 38 -0.44 -19.10 -17.34
CA ALA A 38 -1.89 -19.17 -17.52
C ALA A 38 -2.64 -19.48 -16.22
N VAL A 39 -2.07 -20.32 -15.35
CA VAL A 39 -2.67 -20.61 -14.04
C VAL A 39 -2.42 -19.45 -13.09
N PHE A 40 -1.20 -18.91 -13.08
CA PHE A 40 -0.83 -17.75 -12.28
C PHE A 40 -1.74 -16.55 -12.56
N GLN A 41 -2.00 -16.21 -13.83
CA GLN A 41 -2.88 -15.09 -14.20
C GLN A 41 -4.29 -15.23 -13.61
N LYS A 42 -4.84 -16.45 -13.58
CA LYS A 42 -6.17 -16.71 -12.98
C LYS A 42 -6.12 -16.57 -11.46
N VAL A 43 -5.13 -17.18 -10.82
CA VAL A 43 -4.93 -17.08 -9.37
C VAL A 43 -4.81 -15.62 -8.96
N GLU A 44 -3.93 -14.90 -9.64
CA GLU A 44 -3.63 -13.50 -9.36
C GLU A 44 -4.84 -12.60 -9.56
N PHE A 45 -5.58 -12.76 -10.66
CA PHE A 45 -6.80 -12.00 -10.89
C PHE A 45 -7.82 -12.18 -9.76
N HIS A 46 -8.05 -13.42 -9.31
CA HIS A 46 -9.01 -13.70 -8.25
C HIS A 46 -8.50 -13.23 -6.88
N LEU A 47 -7.21 -13.37 -6.61
CA LEU A 47 -6.56 -12.89 -5.40
C LEU A 47 -6.62 -11.36 -5.33
N PHE A 48 -6.20 -10.66 -6.39
CA PHE A 48 -6.26 -9.22 -6.52
C PHE A 48 -7.68 -8.67 -6.28
N ARG A 49 -8.70 -9.29 -6.86
CA ARG A 49 -10.12 -8.93 -6.60
C ARG A 49 -10.51 -9.09 -5.13
N ARG A 50 -10.06 -10.19 -4.50
CA ARG A 50 -10.32 -10.44 -3.08
C ARG A 50 -9.64 -9.38 -2.22
N ILE A 51 -8.35 -9.14 -2.45
CA ILE A 51 -7.53 -8.12 -1.79
C ILE A 51 -8.19 -6.76 -1.90
N ARG A 52 -8.61 -6.35 -3.10
CA ARG A 52 -9.24 -5.04 -3.31
C ARG A 52 -10.54 -4.85 -2.55
N ARG A 53 -11.30 -5.92 -2.35
CA ARG A 53 -12.53 -5.86 -1.57
C ARG A 53 -12.29 -5.82 -0.06
N THR A 54 -11.25 -6.48 0.43
CA THR A 54 -11.01 -6.62 1.88
C THR A 54 -10.07 -5.56 2.44
N TYR A 55 -9.09 -5.09 1.67
CA TYR A 55 -8.00 -4.25 2.18
C TYR A 55 -8.39 -2.83 2.52
N PRO A 56 -9.45 -2.21 1.98
CA PRO A 56 -9.94 -0.93 2.50
C PRO A 56 -10.16 -0.95 4.02
N LEU A 57 -10.50 -2.11 4.62
CA LEU A 57 -10.65 -2.27 6.06
C LEU A 57 -9.34 -2.09 6.85
N ALA A 58 -8.19 -2.38 6.24
CA ALA A 58 -6.88 -2.15 6.84
C ALA A 58 -6.28 -0.80 6.38
N VAL A 59 -6.35 -0.51 5.08
CA VAL A 59 -5.77 0.68 4.46
C VAL A 59 -6.42 1.96 5.00
N ILE A 60 -7.75 2.04 5.08
CA ILE A 60 -8.41 3.28 5.53
C ILE A 60 -7.98 3.63 6.97
N PRO A 61 -8.09 2.73 7.97
CA PRO A 61 -7.60 3.02 9.32
C PRO A 61 -6.08 3.25 9.37
N LEU A 62 -5.28 2.55 8.57
CA LEU A 62 -3.83 2.76 8.50
C LEU A 62 -3.47 4.21 8.19
N TYR A 63 -4.08 4.78 7.15
CA TYR A 63 -3.80 6.17 6.76
C TYR A 63 -4.45 7.17 7.71
N ILE A 64 -5.67 6.93 8.19
CA ILE A 64 -6.30 7.82 9.19
C ILE A 64 -5.43 7.93 10.44
N THR A 65 -5.00 6.80 11.00
CA THR A 65 -4.14 6.77 12.19
C THR A 65 -2.75 7.34 11.90
N GLY A 66 -2.19 7.07 10.72
CA GLY A 66 -0.91 7.63 10.28
C GLY A 66 -0.93 9.16 10.18
N PHE A 67 -1.97 9.72 9.55
CA PHE A 67 -2.18 11.17 9.48
C PHE A 67 -2.40 11.78 10.86
N TYR A 68 -3.24 11.17 11.68
CA TYR A 68 -3.49 11.64 13.05
C TYR A 68 -2.18 11.76 13.85
N MET A 69 -1.32 10.74 13.80
CA MET A 69 -0.02 10.79 14.47
C MET A 69 0.93 11.84 13.86
N TYR A 70 0.97 11.95 12.53
CA TYR A 70 1.82 12.91 11.84
C TYR A 70 1.46 14.37 12.17
N PHE A 71 0.18 14.71 12.12
CA PHE A 71 -0.29 16.05 12.51
C PHE A 71 -0.09 16.31 14.01
N GLY A 72 -0.28 15.30 14.86
CA GLY A 72 0.08 15.42 16.27
C GLY A 72 1.57 15.75 16.48
N HIS A 73 2.48 15.19 15.68
CA HIS A 73 3.89 15.56 15.71
C HIS A 73 4.14 16.99 15.23
N ILE A 74 3.44 17.46 14.20
CA ILE A 74 3.52 18.85 13.72
C ILE A 74 3.11 19.81 14.84
N ASP A 75 1.96 19.57 15.47
CA ASP A 75 1.42 20.45 16.50
C ASP A 75 2.34 20.49 17.73
N ASN A 76 2.85 19.32 18.15
CA ASN A 76 3.75 19.22 19.30
C ASN A 76 5.11 19.91 19.09
N HIS A 77 5.57 20.07 17.84
CA HIS A 77 6.81 20.79 17.54
C HIS A 77 6.59 22.29 17.29
N GLY A 78 5.34 22.79 17.39
CA GLY A 78 5.03 24.20 17.10
C GLY A 78 4.88 24.51 15.62
N GLY A 79 4.72 23.48 14.77
CA GLY A 79 4.46 23.63 13.34
C GLY A 79 5.39 22.80 12.46
N PHE A 80 5.08 22.79 11.15
CA PHE A 80 5.80 21.96 10.18
C PHE A 80 7.27 22.39 9.98
N ALA A 81 7.53 23.70 10.00
CA ALA A 81 8.88 24.25 9.85
C ALA A 81 9.82 23.79 10.98
N GLU A 82 9.33 23.82 12.22
CA GLU A 82 10.08 23.37 13.39
C GLU A 82 10.27 21.84 13.38
N LEU A 83 9.23 21.08 12.99
CA LEU A 83 9.35 19.63 12.86
C LEU A 83 10.45 19.26 11.84
N ILE A 84 10.41 19.82 10.63
CA ILE A 84 11.35 19.45 9.55
C ILE A 84 12.77 19.98 9.78
N ALA A 85 12.96 20.93 10.70
CA ALA A 85 14.29 21.35 11.13
C ALA A 85 15.03 20.22 11.88
N THR A 86 14.30 19.31 12.54
CA THR A 86 14.86 18.18 13.29
C THR A 86 15.20 16.97 12.40
N PRO A 87 16.22 16.16 12.75
CA PRO A 87 16.47 14.88 12.07
C PRO A 87 15.26 13.94 12.10
N PHE A 88 14.60 13.85 13.26
CA PHE A 88 13.37 13.09 13.46
C PHE A 88 12.28 13.48 12.45
N GLY A 89 11.98 14.77 12.34
CA GLY A 89 10.94 15.27 11.46
C GLY A 89 11.25 15.03 9.99
N LYS A 90 12.52 15.17 9.56
CA LYS A 90 12.94 14.82 8.19
C LYS A 90 12.64 13.37 7.85
N LEU A 91 13.01 12.45 8.73
CA LEU A 91 12.76 11.01 8.54
C LEU A 91 11.27 10.67 8.61
N LEU A 92 10.52 11.30 9.51
CA LEU A 92 9.07 11.13 9.63
C LEU A 92 8.33 11.63 8.38
N THR A 93 8.70 12.80 7.85
CA THR A 93 8.13 13.35 6.61
C THR A 93 8.52 12.51 5.40
N LEU A 94 9.75 12.01 5.32
CA LEU A 94 10.15 11.07 4.28
C LEU A 94 9.33 9.77 4.34
N LYS A 95 9.15 9.20 5.54
CA LYS A 95 8.30 8.03 5.76
C LYS A 95 6.87 8.28 5.29
N MET A 96 6.30 9.44 5.62
CA MET A 96 4.97 9.84 5.16
C MET A 96 4.90 9.95 3.64
N ALA A 97 5.90 10.57 2.99
CA ALA A 97 5.96 10.69 1.53
C ALA A 97 5.99 9.31 0.84
N ILE A 98 6.80 8.38 1.35
CA ILE A 98 6.86 7.01 0.83
C ILE A 98 5.53 6.28 1.05
N ALA A 99 4.89 6.46 2.22
CA ALA A 99 3.57 5.90 2.50
C ALA A 99 2.51 6.41 1.51
N LEU A 100 2.50 7.71 1.19
CA LEU A 100 1.61 8.27 0.18
C LEU A 100 1.91 7.71 -1.22
N GLY A 101 3.19 7.53 -1.57
CA GLY A 101 3.57 6.86 -2.81
C GLY A 101 3.03 5.42 -2.88
N LEU A 102 3.14 4.67 -1.79
CA LEU A 102 2.59 3.31 -1.69
C LEU A 102 1.06 3.32 -1.80
N LEU A 103 0.38 4.30 -1.20
CA LEU A 103 -1.06 4.49 -1.38
C LEU A 103 -1.42 4.75 -2.83
N THR A 104 -0.65 5.57 -3.54
CA THR A 104 -0.89 5.86 -4.96
C THR A 104 -0.73 4.61 -5.81
N ILE A 105 0.31 3.80 -5.59
CA ILE A 105 0.49 2.50 -6.26
C ILE A 105 -0.73 1.62 -5.98
N PHE A 106 -1.10 1.47 -4.70
CA PHE A 106 -2.24 0.66 -4.33
C PHE A 106 -3.52 1.18 -4.97
N ALA A 107 -3.84 2.47 -4.89
CA ALA A 107 -5.05 3.07 -5.45
C ALA A 107 -5.15 2.94 -6.97
N SER A 108 -4.05 3.16 -7.69
CA SER A 108 -4.00 3.10 -9.16
C SER A 108 -3.94 1.69 -9.74
N SER A 109 -3.59 0.68 -8.93
CA SER A 109 -3.44 -0.72 -9.36
C SER A 109 -4.54 -1.34 -10.24
N PRO A 110 -5.86 -1.07 -10.12
CA PRO A 110 -6.87 -1.72 -10.96
C PRO A 110 -6.71 -1.27 -12.40
N PHE A 111 -6.40 0.01 -12.59
CA PHE A 111 -6.17 0.60 -13.90
C PHE A 111 -4.81 0.24 -14.49
N LEU A 112 -3.83 -0.09 -13.64
CA LEU A 112 -2.50 -0.52 -14.10
C LEU A 112 -2.46 -1.99 -14.50
N PHE A 113 -3.19 -2.85 -13.78
CA PHE A 113 -3.20 -4.30 -13.99
C PHE A 113 -4.33 -4.79 -14.88
N MET A 114 -5.32 -3.97 -15.21
CA MET A 114 -6.37 -4.34 -16.16
C MET A 114 -6.15 -3.60 -17.48
N GLN A 115 -6.40 -4.30 -18.60
CA GLN A 115 -6.43 -3.63 -19.90
C GLN A 115 -7.45 -2.47 -19.89
N ALA A 116 -7.05 -1.38 -20.54
CA ALA A 116 -7.89 -0.20 -20.66
C ALA A 116 -9.11 -0.54 -21.52
N GLU A 117 -10.31 -0.35 -20.97
CA GLU A 117 -11.56 -0.36 -21.72
C GLU A 117 -12.21 1.01 -21.62
N LYS A 118 -13.01 1.36 -22.64
CA LYS A 118 -13.89 2.53 -22.55
C LYS A 118 -14.93 2.27 -21.47
N ARG A 119 -14.91 3.09 -20.42
CA ARG A 119 -15.85 3.01 -19.29
C ARG A 119 -16.54 4.35 -19.10
N SER A 120 -17.80 4.33 -18.70
CA SER A 120 -18.50 5.54 -18.24
C SER A 120 -17.88 6.02 -16.90
N PRO A 121 -18.14 7.27 -16.46
CA PRO A 121 -17.65 7.75 -15.16
C PRO A 121 -18.04 6.84 -13.98
N VAL A 122 -19.28 6.34 -13.97
CA VAL A 122 -19.76 5.35 -12.98
C VAL A 122 -19.01 4.02 -13.13
N GLY A 123 -18.74 3.59 -14.36
CA GLY A 123 -17.95 2.40 -14.64
C GLY A 123 -16.51 2.49 -14.10
N HIS A 124 -15.88 3.66 -14.17
CA HIS A 124 -14.56 3.90 -13.58
C HIS A 124 -14.57 3.78 -12.05
N LEU A 125 -15.59 4.34 -11.38
CA LEU A 125 -15.74 4.22 -9.92
C LEU A 125 -15.95 2.77 -9.50
N MET A 126 -16.83 2.04 -10.19
CA MET A 126 -17.08 0.62 -9.90
C MET A 126 -15.85 -0.24 -10.16
N HIS A 127 -15.07 0.07 -11.20
CA HIS A 127 -13.81 -0.61 -11.47
C HIS A 127 -12.77 -0.36 -10.38
N PHE A 128 -12.68 0.87 -9.88
CA PHE A 128 -11.80 1.22 -8.75
C PHE A 128 -12.17 0.44 -7.48
N LEU A 129 -13.46 0.26 -7.19
CA LEU A 129 -13.94 -0.37 -5.95
C LEU A 129 -13.97 -1.91 -6.00
N ILE A 130 -14.40 -2.50 -7.12
CA ILE A 130 -14.71 -3.94 -7.19
C ILE A 130 -13.84 -4.69 -8.22
N VAL A 131 -13.02 -3.98 -8.99
CA VAL A 131 -12.20 -4.51 -10.11
C VAL A 131 -13.06 -5.34 -11.07
N THR A 132 -13.53 -4.69 -12.13
CA THR A 132 -14.36 -5.32 -13.16
C THR A 132 -13.51 -5.82 -14.32
N GLY A 133 -13.91 -6.93 -14.95
CA GLY A 133 -13.24 -7.51 -16.12
C GLY A 133 -13.10 -9.02 -16.01
N LYS A 134 -12.32 -9.62 -16.93
CA LYS A 134 -12.04 -11.05 -16.97
C LYS A 134 -10.54 -11.33 -16.72
N PRO A 135 -10.16 -12.55 -16.29
CA PRO A 135 -8.76 -12.90 -16.05
C PRO A 135 -7.85 -12.66 -17.25
N GLU A 136 -8.35 -12.83 -18.47
CA GLU A 136 -7.54 -12.68 -19.70
C GLU A 136 -7.11 -11.23 -19.94
N ALA A 137 -7.85 -10.26 -19.37
CA ALA A 137 -7.52 -8.85 -19.43
C ALA A 137 -6.52 -8.41 -18.34
N PHE A 138 -6.12 -9.33 -17.44
CA PHE A 138 -5.17 -9.05 -16.37
C PHE A 138 -3.74 -9.06 -16.90
N ARG A 139 -2.99 -8.00 -16.61
CA ARG A 139 -1.63 -7.74 -17.09
C ARG A 139 -0.59 -8.22 -16.09
N ILE A 140 0.05 -9.34 -16.42
CA ILE A 140 1.15 -9.91 -15.62
C ILE A 140 2.52 -9.31 -15.96
N ASP A 141 2.66 -8.60 -17.08
CA ASP A 141 3.92 -8.02 -17.55
C ASP A 141 4.47 -6.92 -16.63
N ARG A 142 3.56 -6.18 -15.97
CA ARG A 142 3.91 -5.11 -15.02
C ARG A 142 3.82 -5.55 -13.56
N PHE A 143 3.34 -6.78 -13.34
CA PHE A 143 3.08 -7.32 -12.01
C PHE A 143 4.33 -7.26 -11.15
N GLU A 144 5.42 -7.80 -11.67
CA GLU A 144 6.71 -7.91 -10.99
C GLU A 144 7.22 -6.53 -10.55
N THR A 145 7.41 -5.60 -11.50
CA THR A 145 7.97 -4.27 -11.22
C THR A 145 7.13 -3.48 -10.20
N ILE A 146 5.80 -3.49 -10.33
CA ILE A 146 4.92 -2.72 -9.44
C ILE A 146 4.92 -3.32 -8.02
N HIS A 147 4.91 -4.66 -7.89
CA HIS A 147 4.91 -5.30 -6.59
C HIS A 147 6.27 -5.18 -5.90
N TYR A 148 7.40 -5.33 -6.61
CA TYR A 148 8.72 -5.06 -6.03
C TYR A 148 8.86 -3.60 -5.57
N LEU A 149 8.35 -2.64 -6.35
CA LEU A 149 8.32 -1.24 -5.94
C LEU A 149 7.48 -1.05 -4.67
N ALA A 150 6.30 -1.67 -4.61
CA ALA A 150 5.43 -1.61 -3.43
C ALA A 150 6.07 -2.25 -2.19
N VAL A 151 6.72 -3.42 -2.32
CA VAL A 151 7.50 -4.05 -1.25
C VAL A 151 8.64 -3.16 -0.80
N THR A 152 9.39 -2.58 -1.74
CA THR A 152 10.50 -1.67 -1.44
C THR A 152 10.03 -0.47 -0.63
N PHE A 153 8.90 0.12 -1.00
CA PHE A 153 8.28 1.21 -0.24
C PHE A 153 7.84 0.72 1.15
N GLY A 154 7.17 -0.43 1.24
CA GLY A 154 6.76 -1.03 2.51
C GLY A 154 7.94 -1.27 3.47
N LEU A 155 9.02 -1.87 2.98
CA LEU A 155 10.25 -2.11 3.76
C LEU A 155 10.92 -0.80 4.15
N SER A 156 11.00 0.17 3.25
CA SER A 156 11.57 1.50 3.53
C SER A 156 10.80 2.21 4.65
N ILE A 157 9.47 2.12 4.66
CA ILE A 157 8.63 2.68 5.72
C ILE A 157 8.95 2.03 7.08
N VAL A 158 9.12 0.70 7.11
CA VAL A 158 9.47 -0.05 8.33
C VAL A 158 10.86 0.33 8.82
N ILE A 159 11.85 0.40 7.93
CA ILE A 159 13.22 0.80 8.27
C ILE A 159 13.25 2.22 8.82
N LEU A 160 12.63 3.18 8.12
CA LEU A 160 12.53 4.57 8.57
C LEU A 160 11.83 4.68 9.93
N ALA A 161 10.76 3.90 10.13
CA ALA A 161 10.05 3.85 11.41
C ALA A 161 10.96 3.42 12.58
N LYS A 162 12.00 2.63 12.33
CA LYS A 162 12.98 2.26 13.35
C LYS A 162 14.10 3.28 13.46
N VAL A 163 14.66 3.71 12.34
CA VAL A 163 15.81 4.63 12.28
C VAL A 163 15.48 5.98 12.92
N MET A 164 14.25 6.49 12.73
CA MET A 164 13.82 7.79 13.28
C MET A 164 13.85 7.89 14.82
N PHE A 165 13.94 6.76 15.53
CA PHE A 165 14.06 6.74 17.01
C PHE A 165 15.48 6.41 17.49
N ILE A 166 16.42 6.18 16.57
CA ILE A 166 17.82 5.89 16.89
C ILE A 166 18.70 7.13 16.65
N VAL A 167 18.32 7.96 15.67
CA VAL A 167 18.96 9.23 15.30
C VAL A 167 18.39 10.37 16.11
#